data_AF-A0A1M5RPB1-F1
#
_entry.id   AF-A0A1M5RPB1-F1
#
_cell.length_a   1.000
_cell.length_b   1.000
_cell.length_c   1.000
_cell.angle_alpha   90.00
_cell.angle_beta   90.00
_cell.angle_gamma   90.00
#
_symmetry.space_group_name_H-M   'P 1'
#
loop_
_entity.id
_entity.type
_entity.pdbx_description
1 polymer ?
#
loop_
_entity_poly.entity_id
_entity_poly.type
_entity_poly.pdbx_seq_one_letter_code
_entity_poly.pdbx_strand_id
1 'polypeptide(L)'
;MAVLPVLTDPESMDVIMEAEANVVQGMAQFLCSTFVPSLQEIVVIPAEPTVNQVTAQVTAIKTLLCGYVAKECAMADLVKAIAKKTAVDNGVDPTVVCACSCNGAE
;
A
#
# COMPACT_ATOMS: atom_id res chain seq x y z
N MET A 1 -3.59 38.21 4.32
CA MET A 1 -3.27 36.79 4.62
C MET A 1 -4.46 35.96 4.20
N ALA A 2 -4.28 35.01 3.28
CA ALA A 2 -5.33 34.04 2.98
C ALA A 2 -5.42 33.08 4.17
N VAL A 3 -6.58 33.00 4.82
CA VAL A 3 -6.86 32.01 5.84
C VAL A 3 -7.06 30.68 5.11
N LEU A 4 -6.15 29.73 5.31
CA LEU A 4 -6.33 28.38 4.77
C LEU A 4 -7.56 27.77 5.44
N PRO A 5 -8.47 27.12 4.69
CA PRO A 5 -9.63 26.48 5.26
C PRO A 5 -9.18 25.39 6.25
N VAL A 6 -9.71 25.45 7.48
CA VAL A 6 -9.53 24.38 8.46
C VAL A 6 -10.54 23.30 8.10
N LEU A 7 -10.02 22.15 7.66
CA LEU A 7 -10.86 20.99 7.35
C LEU A 7 -11.49 20.48 8.65
N THR A 8 -12.76 20.09 8.56
CA THR A 8 -13.39 19.31 9.61
C THR A 8 -12.75 17.92 9.68
N ASP A 9 -12.93 17.21 10.80
CA ASP A 9 -12.43 15.84 10.95
C ASP A 9 -12.82 14.92 9.77
N PRO A 10 -14.08 14.90 9.30
CA PRO A 10 -14.47 14.09 8.14
C PRO A 10 -13.75 14.49 6.85
N GLU A 11 -13.64 15.78 6.56
CA GLU A 11 -12.95 16.28 5.36
C GLU A 11 -11.45 15.97 5.42
N SER A 12 -10.85 15.99 6.61
CA SER A 12 -9.47 15.58 6.82
C SER A 12 -9.27 14.08 6.54
N MET A 13 -10.25 13.24 6.91
CA MET A 13 -10.19 11.80 6.64
C MET A 13 -10.34 11.49 5.15
N ASP A 14 -11.23 12.17 4.44
CA ASP A 14 -11.41 11.99 3.00
C ASP A 14 -10.12 12.34 2.24
N VAL A 15 -9.46 13.43 2.62
CA VAL A 15 -8.16 13.84 2.04
C VAL A 15 -7.06 12.80 2.31
N ILE A 16 -7.03 12.20 3.51
CA ILE A 16 -6.06 11.15 3.84
C ILE A 16 -6.34 9.88 3.02
N MET A 17 -7.61 9.45 2.93
CA MET A 17 -7.98 8.27 2.14
C MET A 17 -7.68 8.46 0.66
N GLU A 18 -7.95 9.65 0.11
CA GLU A 18 -7.64 10.00 -1.27
C GLU A 18 -6.12 10.02 -1.51
N ALA A 19 -5.34 10.58 -0.59
CA ALA A 19 -3.89 10.55 -0.65
C ALA A 19 -3.35 9.11 -0.68
N GLU A 20 -3.83 8.23 0.20
CA GLU A 20 -3.41 6.83 0.24
C GLU A 20 -3.82 6.06 -1.04
N ALA A 21 -5.04 6.29 -1.54
CA ALA A 21 -5.49 5.73 -2.82
C ALA A 21 -4.58 6.17 -3.98
N ASN A 22 -4.15 7.43 -4.00
CA ASN A 22 -3.21 7.93 -5.00
C ASN A 22 -1.83 7.28 -4.87
N VAL A 23 -1.33 7.04 -3.66
CA VAL A 23 -0.08 6.30 -3.46
C VAL A 23 -0.23 4.85 -3.95
N VAL A 24 -1.38 4.19 -3.75
CA VAL A 24 -1.64 2.83 -4.27
C VAL A 24 -1.63 2.81 -5.80
N GLN A 25 -2.35 3.74 -6.42
CA GLN A 25 -2.38 3.86 -7.87
C GLN A 25 -0.98 4.14 -8.43
N GLY A 26 -0.24 5.05 -7.81
CA GLY A 26 1.14 5.37 -8.20
C GLY A 26 2.08 4.17 -8.08
N MET A 27 1.93 3.35 -7.04
CA MET A 27 2.67 2.11 -6.91
C MET A 27 2.27 1.09 -7.98
N ALA A 28 0.97 0.84 -8.19
CA ALA A 28 0.50 -0.06 -9.23
C ALA A 28 1.00 0.36 -10.62
N GLN A 29 1.03 1.66 -10.89
CA GLN A 29 1.61 2.22 -12.11
C GLN A 29 3.13 1.99 -12.18
N PHE A 30 3.88 2.21 -11.09
CA PHE A 30 5.31 1.91 -11.04
C PHE A 30 5.57 0.43 -11.33
N LEU A 31 4.79 -0.48 -10.75
CA LEU A 31 4.89 -1.91 -11.02
C LEU A 31 4.68 -2.22 -12.51
N CYS A 32 3.54 -1.81 -13.05
CA CYS A 32 3.13 -2.18 -14.41
C CYS A 32 3.95 -1.48 -15.50
N SER A 33 4.34 -0.22 -15.28
CA SER A 33 4.96 0.62 -16.30
C SER A 33 6.48 0.74 -16.17
N THR A 34 7.06 0.44 -15.00
CA THR A 34 8.51 0.55 -14.78
C THR A 34 9.12 -0.80 -14.41
N PHE A 35 8.60 -1.44 -13.37
CA PHE A 35 9.23 -2.63 -12.81
C PHE A 35 9.07 -3.87 -13.71
N VAL A 36 7.84 -4.21 -14.13
CA VAL A 36 7.59 -5.34 -15.04
C VAL A 36 8.35 -5.19 -16.35
N PRO A 37 8.34 -4.02 -17.03
CA PRO A 37 9.17 -3.81 -18.21
C PRO A 37 10.67 -3.93 -17.92
N SER A 38 11.18 -3.41 -16.80
CA SER A 38 12.60 -3.57 -16.45
C SER A 38 13.00 -5.03 -16.25
N LEU A 39 12.11 -5.86 -15.70
CA LEU A 39 12.33 -7.30 -15.60
C LEU A 39 12.37 -7.95 -17.00
N GLN A 40 11.48 -7.52 -17.90
CA GLN A 40 11.43 -8.00 -19.28
C GLN A 40 12.62 -7.53 -20.13
N GLU A 41 13.19 -6.35 -19.87
CA GLU A 41 14.42 -5.87 -20.52
C GLU A 41 15.66 -6.65 -20.06
N ILE A 42 15.69 -7.10 -18.79
CA ILE A 42 16.72 -8.06 -18.34
C ILE A 42 16.51 -9.44 -18.98
N VAL A 43 15.31 -9.72 -19.52
CA VAL A 43 15.00 -10.90 -20.35
C VAL A 43 15.50 -10.74 -21.81
N VAL A 44 16.32 -9.74 -22.11
CA VAL A 44 17.37 -9.92 -23.15
C VAL A 44 18.43 -10.84 -22.56
N ILE A 45 18.03 -12.08 -22.31
CA ILE A 45 18.84 -13.13 -21.70
C ILE A 45 19.96 -13.45 -22.72
N PRO A 46 21.25 -13.34 -22.37
CA PRO A 46 22.26 -14.12 -23.10
C PRO A 46 21.80 -15.58 -23.07
N ALA A 47 22.02 -16.38 -24.11
CA ALA A 47 21.42 -17.71 -24.29
C ALA A 47 21.39 -18.63 -23.05
N GLU A 48 22.27 -18.40 -22.05
CA GLU A 48 22.14 -18.91 -20.69
C GLU A 48 22.30 -17.81 -19.62
N PRO A 49 21.29 -17.54 -18.77
CA PRO A 49 21.42 -16.61 -17.65
C PRO A 49 22.24 -17.23 -16.50
N THR A 50 23.06 -16.42 -15.84
CA THR A 50 23.83 -16.89 -14.67
C THR A 50 22.93 -17.03 -13.44
N VAL A 51 23.27 -17.96 -12.53
CA VAL A 51 22.56 -18.16 -11.25
C VAL A 51 22.44 -16.87 -10.43
N ASN A 52 23.46 -16.03 -10.45
CA ASN A 52 23.46 -14.76 -9.72
C ASN A 52 22.44 -13.75 -10.29
N GLN A 53 22.26 -13.70 -11.60
CA GLN A 53 21.28 -12.82 -12.25
C GLN A 53 19.84 -13.23 -11.90
N VAL A 54 19.56 -14.54 -11.97
CA VAL A 54 18.24 -15.07 -11.59
C VAL A 54 17.96 -14.82 -10.10
N THR A 55 18.96 -15.01 -9.24
CA THR A 55 18.83 -14.78 -7.78
C THR A 55 18.55 -13.31 -7.46
N ALA A 56 19.24 -12.38 -8.13
CA ALA A 56 19.02 -10.95 -7.94
C ALA A 56 17.59 -10.53 -8.37
N GLN A 57 17.09 -11.06 -9.48
CA GLN A 57 15.73 -10.78 -9.95
C GLN A 57 14.66 -11.33 -9.00
N VAL A 58 14.78 -12.60 -8.59
CA VAL A 58 13.83 -13.22 -7.65
C VAL A 58 13.82 -12.46 -6.32
N THR A 59 14.98 -12.00 -5.85
CA THR A 59 15.09 -11.19 -4.63
C THR A 59 14.39 -9.84 -4.81
N ALA A 60 14.60 -9.15 -5.93
CA ALA A 60 13.93 -7.87 -6.21
C ALA A 60 12.40 -8.02 -6.26
N ILE A 61 11.90 -9.07 -6.91
CA ILE A 61 10.47 -9.39 -6.97
C ILE A 61 9.93 -9.67 -5.56
N LYS A 62 10.64 -10.49 -4.77
CA LYS A 62 10.25 -10.81 -3.39
C LYS A 62 10.15 -9.54 -2.55
N THR A 63 11.18 -8.70 -2.54
CA THR A 63 11.19 -7.45 -1.76
C THR A 63 10.05 -6.53 -2.14
N LEU A 64 9.76 -6.42 -3.44
CA LEU A 64 8.66 -5.59 -3.92
C LEU A 64 7.31 -6.16 -3.48
N LEU A 65 7.05 -7.45 -3.64
CA LEU A 65 5.80 -8.09 -3.19
C LEU A 65 5.61 -7.96 -1.67
N CYS A 66 6.68 -8.13 -0.88
CA CYS A 66 6.64 -7.89 0.56
C CYS A 66 6.29 -6.42 0.88
N GLY A 67 6.85 -5.46 0.16
CA GLY A 67 6.51 -4.04 0.31
C GLY A 67 5.04 -3.73 0.01
N TYR A 68 4.47 -4.37 -1.01
CA TYR A 68 3.03 -4.27 -1.32
C TYR A 68 2.16 -4.80 -0.19
N VAL A 69 2.45 -6.01 0.29
CA VAL A 69 1.69 -6.61 1.40
C VAL A 69 1.76 -5.72 2.65
N ALA A 70 2.95 -5.24 3.01
CA ALA A 70 3.12 -4.34 4.16
C ALA A 70 2.29 -3.06 4.04
N LYS A 71 2.19 -2.51 2.82
CA LYS A 71 1.38 -1.31 2.57
C LYS A 71 -0.12 -1.59 2.62
N GLU A 72 -0.61 -2.64 1.97
CA GLU A 72 -2.02 -3.04 2.04
C GLU A 72 -2.45 -3.25 3.50
N CYS A 73 -1.55 -3.83 4.32
CA CYS A 73 -1.77 -3.95 5.76
C CYS A 73 -1.85 -2.60 6.48
N ALA A 74 -0.94 -1.67 6.18
CA ALA A 74 -1.01 -0.32 6.75
C ALA A 74 -2.31 0.41 6.38
N MET A 75 -2.81 0.22 5.15
CA MET A 75 -4.10 0.76 4.72
C MET A 75 -5.28 0.13 5.45
N ALA A 76 -5.26 -1.19 5.63
CA ALA A 76 -6.27 -1.89 6.41
C ALA A 76 -6.30 -1.38 7.87
N ASP A 77 -5.14 -1.13 8.47
CA ASP A 77 -5.04 -0.56 9.82
C ASP A 77 -5.56 0.87 9.89
N LEU A 78 -5.29 1.69 8.88
CA LEU A 78 -5.84 3.05 8.77
C LEU A 78 -7.37 3.02 8.69
N VAL A 79 -7.93 2.21 7.78
CA VAL A 79 -9.39 2.06 7.64
C VAL A 79 -10.02 1.55 8.94
N LYS A 80 -9.36 0.62 9.62
CA LYS A 80 -9.79 0.10 10.94
C LYS A 80 -9.77 1.19 12.00
N ALA A 81 -8.74 2.03 12.04
CA ALA A 81 -8.65 3.15 12.97
C ALA A 81 -9.78 4.17 12.72
N ILE A 82 -10.06 4.49 11.45
CA ILE A 82 -11.17 5.36 11.04
C ILE A 82 -12.50 4.76 11.50
N ALA A 83 -12.78 3.50 11.16
CA ALA A 83 -14.02 2.83 11.55
C ALA A 83 -14.24 2.81 13.07
N LYS A 84 -13.16 2.58 13.84
CA LYS A 84 -13.21 2.64 15.31
C LYS A 84 -13.48 4.04 15.84
N LYS A 85 -12.85 5.07 15.27
CA LYS A 85 -13.14 6.48 15.63
C LYS A 85 -14.61 6.79 15.37
N THR A 86 -15.12 6.50 14.17
CA THR A 86 -16.52 6.73 13.81
C THR A 86 -17.47 5.97 14.73
N ALA A 87 -17.14 4.74 15.13
CA ALA A 87 -17.94 3.99 16.10
C ALA A 87 -18.04 4.73 17.45
N VAL A 88 -16.89 5.17 18.00
CA VAL A 88 -16.85 5.96 19.24
C VAL A 88 -17.65 7.25 19.11
N ASP A 89 -17.48 7.98 18.01
CA ASP A 89 -18.19 9.24 17.74
C ASP A 89 -19.72 9.06 17.68
N ASN A 90 -20.20 7.84 17.37
CA ASN A 90 -21.62 7.48 17.32
C ASN A 90 -22.10 6.66 18.53
N GLY A 91 -21.30 6.54 19.59
CA GLY A 91 -21.66 5.80 20.80
C GLY A 91 -21.71 4.27 20.62
N VAL A 92 -21.07 3.75 19.58
CA VAL A 92 -20.92 2.31 19.32
C VAL A 92 -19.59 1.83 19.89
N ASP A 93 -19.59 0.65 20.52
CA ASP A 93 -18.37 0.03 21.03
C ASP A 93 -17.38 -0.26 19.87
N PRO A 94 -16.16 0.33 19.87
CA PRO A 94 -15.20 0.13 18.78
C PRO A 94 -14.62 -1.29 18.72
N THR A 95 -14.81 -2.12 19.75
CA THR A 95 -14.30 -3.51 19.79
C THR A 95 -15.10 -4.46 18.91
N VAL A 96 -16.34 -4.12 18.56
CA VAL A 96 -17.19 -4.95 17.70
C VAL A 96 -17.00 -4.66 16.20
N VAL A 97 -16.12 -3.72 15.85
CA VAL A 97 -15.90 -3.27 14.47
C VAL A 97 -14.52 -3.73 13.95
N CYS A 98 -14.47 -4.24 12.71
CA CYS A 98 -13.26 -4.68 11.99
C CYS A 98 -12.44 -5.80 12.68
N ALA A 99 -12.90 -7.05 12.55
CA ALA A 99 -12.21 -8.25 13.03
C ALA A 99 -11.00 -8.72 12.17
N CYS A 100 -10.75 -8.08 11.02
CA CYS A 100 -9.65 -8.43 10.13
C CYS A 100 -8.29 -8.08 10.74
N SER A 101 -7.29 -8.95 10.57
CA SER A 101 -5.89 -8.72 10.94
C SER A 101 -4.98 -9.07 9.76
N CYS A 102 -3.87 -8.35 9.67
CA CYS A 102 -2.87 -8.52 8.61
C CYS A 102 -1.64 -9.32 9.08
N ASN A 103 -1.79 -10.10 10.14
CA ASN A 103 -0.71 -10.91 10.71
C ASN A 103 -0.50 -12.17 9.85
N GLY A 104 0.36 -12.07 8.82
CA GLY A 104 0.69 -13.21 7.96
C GLY A 104 1.94 -13.04 7.08
N ALA A 105 2.75 -12.00 7.27
CA ALA A 105 4.00 -11.81 6.54
C ALA A 105 5.21 -12.03 7.47
N GLU A 106 5.50 -13.29 7.78
CA GLU A 106 6.80 -13.75 8.28
C GLU A 106 7.52 -14.55 7.18
#